data_AF-A0A968A8Y5-F1
#
_entry.id   AF-A0A968A8Y5-F1
#
_cell.length_a   1.000
_cell.length_b   1.000
_cell.length_c   1.000
_cell.angle_alpha   90.00
_cell.angle_beta   90.00
_cell.angle_gamma   90.00
#
_symmetry.space_group_name_H-M   'P 1'
#
loop_
_entity.id
_entity.type
_entity.pdbx_description
1 polymer ?
#
loop_
_entity_poly.entity_id
_entity_poly.type
_entity_poly.pdbx_seq_one_letter_code
_entity_poly.pdbx_strand_id
1 'polypeptide(L)' 'MADELRQRLVEAQNEGRGLRVYCGYDPTRSDLHLGHTITMRKLRQFQELGHEVTFLIGTYTSL' A
#
# COMPACT_ATOMS: atom_id res chain seq x y z
N MET A 1 10.83 12.55 0.71
CA MET A 1 9.72 11.58 0.55
C MET A 1 9.49 11.19 -0.90
N ALA A 2 9.16 12.11 -1.81
CA ALA A 2 8.96 11.75 -3.22
C ALA A 2 10.23 11.18 -3.88
N ASP A 3 11.40 11.77 -3.59
CA ASP A 3 12.68 11.31 -4.14
C ASP A 3 13.08 9.92 -3.63
N GLU A 4 12.82 9.64 -2.35
CA GLU A 4 13.08 8.33 -1.75
C GLU A 4 12.22 7.23 -2.39
N LEU A 5 10.92 7.47 -2.54
CA LEU A 5 10.02 6.52 -3.21
C LEU A 5 10.48 6.28 -4.66
N ARG A 6 10.86 7.34 -5.37
CA ARG A 6 11.37 7.24 -6.74
C ARG A 6 12.62 6.37 -6.79
N GLN A 7 13.56 6.58 -5.88
CA GLN A 7 14.78 5.78 -5.81
C GLN A 7 14.47 4.30 -5.58
N ARG A 8 13.61 3.96 -4.60
CA ARG A 8 13.23 2.57 -4.31
C ARG A 8 12.53 1.88 -5.48
N LEU A 9 11.73 2.62 -6.25
CA LEU A 9 11.09 2.11 -7.47
C LEU A 9 12.12 1.78 -8.56
N VAL A 10 13.10 2.66 -8.77
CA VAL A 10 14.19 2.43 -9.75
C VAL A 10 15.04 1.23 -9.33
N GLU A 11 15.42 1.13 -8.06
CA GLU A 11 16.18 -0.02 -7.53
C GLU A 11 15.40 -1.33 -7.71
N ALA A 12 14.12 -1.35 -7.33
CA ALA A 12 13.27 -2.52 -7.50
C ALA A 12 13.13 -2.95 -8.96
N GLN A 13 12.98 -1.97 -9.87
CA GLN A 13 12.94 -2.23 -11.31
C GLN A 13 14.26 -2.80 -11.84
N ASN A 14 15.41 -2.25 -11.43
CA ASN A 14 16.73 -2.73 -11.82
C ASN A 14 17.01 -4.15 -11.33
N GLU A 15 16.50 -4.50 -10.14
CA GLU A 15 16.62 -5.83 -9.54
C GLU A 15 15.56 -6.82 -10.03
N GLY A 16 14.60 -6.38 -10.86
CA GLY A 16 13.51 -7.23 -11.36
C GLY A 16 12.58 -7.75 -10.27
N ARG A 17 12.50 -7.06 -9.12
CA ARG A 17 11.64 -7.45 -7.98
C ARG A 17 10.54 -6.44 -7.71
N GLY A 18 9.41 -6.93 -7.23
CA GLY A 18 8.34 -6.06 -6.71
C GLY A 18 8.74 -5.40 -5.38
N LEU A 19 8.26 -4.19 -5.13
CA LEU A 19 8.23 -3.63 -3.77
C LEU A 19 7.14 -4.32 -2.96
N ARG A 20 7.34 -4.37 -1.64
CA ARG A 20 6.31 -4.78 -0.69
C ARG A 20 5.70 -3.51 -0.09
N VAL A 21 4.45 -3.23 -0.42
CA VAL A 21 3.74 -2.01 -0.02
C VAL A 21 2.60 -2.41 0.91
N TYR A 22 2.56 -1.84 2.11
CA TYR A 22 1.45 -2.06 3.02
C TYR A 22 0.68 -0.77 3.27
N CYS A 23 -0.61 -0.92 3.55
CA CYS A 23 -1.45 0.17 4.03
C CYS A 23 -2.32 -0.37 5.16
N GLY A 24 -2.19 0.26 6.33
CA GLY A 24 -2.97 -0.06 7.52
C GLY A 24 -4.36 0.57 7.45
N TYR A 25 -5.37 -0.22 7.80
CA TYR A 25 -6.74 0.24 8.01
C TYR A 25 -7.14 -0.12 9.45
N ASP A 26 -7.63 0.87 10.17
CA ASP A 26 -8.11 0.72 11.54
C ASP A 26 -9.58 0.20 11.52
N PRO A 27 -9.87 -0.95 12.16
CA PRO A 27 -11.21 -1.54 12.18
C PRO A 27 -12.20 -0.85 13.14
N THR A 28 -11.87 0.30 13.73
CA THR A 28 -12.78 1.06 14.63
C THR A 28 -14.17 1.30 14.03
N ARG A 29 -14.29 1.40 12.71
CA ARG A 29 -15.57 1.37 11.98
C ARG A 29 -15.69 0.13 11.11
N SER A 30 -16.90 -0.39 11.00
CA SER A 30 -17.20 -1.60 10.22
C SER A 30 -17.29 -1.37 8.71
N ASP A 31 -17.21 -0.12 8.24
CA ASP A 31 -17.39 0.25 6.85
C ASP A 31 -16.17 0.98 6.23
N LEU A 32 -15.84 0.59 5.00
CA LEU A 32 -14.95 1.36 4.14
C LEU A 32 -15.77 2.30 3.27
N HIS A 33 -15.87 3.57 3.68
CA HIS A 33 -16.52 4.60 2.85
C HIS A 33 -15.65 5.01 1.65
N LEU A 34 -16.24 5.78 0.72
CA LEU A 34 -15.60 6.21 -0.54
C LEU A 34 -14.29 6.99 -0.36
N GLY A 35 -14.00 7.53 0.83
CA GLY A 35 -12.74 8.20 1.12
C GLY A 35 -11.53 7.26 1.02
N HIS A 36 -11.71 5.97 1.31
CA HIS A 36 -10.66 4.95 1.20
C HIS A 36 -10.33 4.59 -0.26
N THR A 37 -11.16 4.99 -1.22
CA THR A 37 -10.93 4.64 -2.62
C THR A 37 -9.65 5.23 -3.19
N ILE A 38 -9.17 6.37 -2.66
CA ILE A 38 -7.92 7.00 -3.09
C ILE A 38 -6.73 6.10 -2.76
N THR A 39 -6.61 5.66 -1.51
CA THR A 39 -5.53 4.76 -1.08
C THR A 39 -5.66 3.41 -1.75
N MET A 40 -6.86 2.84 -1.83
CA MET A 40 -7.10 1.56 -2.51
C MET A 40 -6.75 1.59 -4.01
N ARG A 41 -7.06 2.68 -4.73
CA ARG A 41 -6.66 2.85 -6.14
C ARG A 41 -5.14 2.97 -6.28
N LYS A 42 -4.47 3.63 -5.36
CA LYS A 42 -3.00 3.71 -5.38
C LYS A 42 -2.36 2.34 -5.14
N LEU A 43 -2.88 1.58 -4.17
CA LEU A 43 -2.49 0.19 -3.93
C LEU A 43 -2.71 -0.68 -5.18
N ARG A 44 -3.85 -0.53 -5.85
CA ARG A 44 -4.12 -1.22 -7.11
C ARG A 44 -3.08 -0.91 -8.19
N GLN A 45 -2.68 0.35 -8.34
CA GLN A 45 -1.61 0.73 -9.26
C GLN A 45 -0.29 0.04 -8.94
N PHE A 46 0.06 -0.11 -7.66
CA PHE A 46 1.24 -0.89 -7.28
C PHE A 46 1.13 -2.35 -7.71
N GLN A 47 -0.03 -2.99 -7.53
CA GLN A 47 -0.26 -4.37 -7.98
C GLN A 47 -0.15 -4.51 -9.51
N GLU A 48 -0.73 -3.58 -10.27
CA GLU A 48 -0.68 -3.57 -11.74
C GLU A 48 0.75 -3.39 -12.27
N LEU A 49 1.62 -2.74 -11.49
CA LEU A 49 3.04 -2.59 -11.78
C LEU A 49 3.91 -3.76 -11.26
N GLY A 50 3.29 -4.84 -10.77
CA GLY A 50 3.98 -6.05 -10.34
C GLY A 50 4.53 -6.02 -8.90
N HIS A 51 4.04 -5.11 -8.06
CA HIS A 51 4.43 -5.03 -6.65
C HIS A 51 3.48 -5.84 -5.75
N GLU A 52 4.00 -6.31 -4.62
CA GLU A 52 3.24 -7.04 -3.61
C GLU A 52 2.56 -6.02 -2.69
N VAL A 53 1.24 -6.13 -2.53
CA VAL A 53 0.47 -5.24 -1.68
C VAL A 53 -0.15 -6.00 -0.52
N THR A 54 0.07 -5.49 0.69
CA THR A 54 -0.55 -5.99 1.91
C THR A 54 -1.56 -4.99 2.45
N PHE A 55 -2.84 -5.37 2.40
CA PHE A 55 -3.90 -4.64 3.08
C PHE A 55 -3.94 -5.11 4.54
N LEU A 56 -3.46 -4.26 5.45
CA LEU A 56 -3.26 -4.62 6.85
C LEU A 56 -4.41 -4.11 7.72
N ILE A 57 -5.14 -5.00 8.39
CA ILE A 57 -6.11 -4.60 9.42
C ILE A 57 -5.39 -4.56 10.77
N GLY A 58 -5.31 -3.39 11.38
CA GLY A 58 -4.64 -3.21 12.67
C GLY A 58 -5.59 -3.46 13.85
N THR A 59 -5.74 -4.72 14.30
CA THR A 59 -6.60 -5.04 15.45
C THR A 59 -5.94 -4.87 16.82
N TYR A 60 -4.61 -4.71 16.87
CA TYR A 60 -3.84 -4.75 18.12
C TYR A 60 -4.09 -3.55 19.04
N THR A 61 -4.20 -2.34 18.47
CA THR A 61 -4.43 -1.10 19.24
C THR A 61 -5.90 -0.74 19.39
N SER A 62 -6.80 -1.50 18.74
CA SER A 62 -8.24 -1.24 18.74
C SER A 62 -8.99 -1.95 19.88
N LEU A 63 -8.26 -2.62 20.79
CA LEU A 63 -8.73 -3.24 22.03
C LEU A 63 -8.56 -2.32 23.23
#